data_AF-A0A817UNH5-F1
#
_entry.id   AF-A0A817UNH5-F1
#
_cell.length_a   1.000
_cell.length_b   1.000
_cell.length_c   1.000
_cell.angle_alpha   90.00
_cell.angle_beta   90.00
_cell.angle_gamma   90.00
#
_symmetry.space_group_name_H-M   'P 1'
#
loop_
_entity.id
_entity.type
_entity.pdbx_description
1 polymer ?
#
loop_
_entity_poly.entity_id
_entity_poly.type
_entity_poly.pdbx_seq_one_letter_code
_entity_poly.pdbx_strand_id
1 'polypeptide(L)'
;MYTSSPAITQSISNTKSWSGNKIDDIKNLAKQKVYMISGTSDSTVGASVMTQLYKYYVTEGQFIPSANVVFKKDLNSAHTFPTDFDSTGNNACGSTSSPYISNCGFDGAGAILEHIYGSLNPRNNGALSGKFIEFDQGEFLADARSNGMSTTAWVYVPKSCTDGATCKLHIAYHGCVQGYEKIGDKFVKNSGYNRWADTNNIIVLYPQAVATSTVSMGGGASLPNSNGCWDWIGWYGTDFSVKSGKQSAAMKKMIDRITSGFNPIDAPTGLQIIATTDNSVSLSWKQISSASGYNVYRNGGKANGEIISGTTFTDNNLNSGTTYTFTVKAVSSSGGESGASNSVTAKTTGEPPAVGTPSALTVTDTTSNSVTLKWNSVSDVTTYNIYRNGDKVTSVSSTSYTDTGLNSATDYQYQVSSIKGSAESEKSNEVTATTLTDKMCYNDNNVNHVAALRAYVSFGYTFALGSNQNMGLYNIFQKTNLCKKSEYLYVIE
;
A
#
# COMPACT_ATOMS: atom_id res chain seq x y z
N MET A 1 -31.54 27.35 21.81
CA MET A 1 -31.76 26.20 22.72
C MET A 1 -31.59 26.59 24.18
N TYR A 2 -30.67 27.48 24.56
CA TYR A 2 -30.31 27.67 25.97
C TYR A 2 -31.42 28.08 26.97
N THR A 3 -32.47 28.78 26.52
CA THR A 3 -33.64 29.11 27.36
C THR A 3 -34.73 28.05 27.33
N SER A 4 -34.61 27.02 26.48
CA SER A 4 -35.63 25.98 26.39
C SER A 4 -35.56 25.04 27.59
N SER A 5 -36.74 24.57 27.99
CA SER A 5 -36.90 23.48 28.94
C SER A 5 -37.50 22.29 28.18
N PRO A 6 -36.70 21.56 27.37
CA PRO A 6 -37.22 20.51 26.52
C PRO A 6 -37.97 19.46 27.33
N ALA A 7 -39.11 19.00 26.81
CA ALA A 7 -39.88 17.94 27.44
C ALA A 7 -39.08 16.62 27.40
N ILE A 8 -38.95 15.96 28.55
CA ILE A 8 -38.17 14.73 28.70
C ILE A 8 -39.04 13.47 28.79
N THR A 9 -40.36 13.63 28.84
CA THR A 9 -41.33 12.52 29.00
C THR A 9 -41.18 11.45 27.93
N GLN A 10 -41.03 11.85 26.66
CA GLN A 10 -40.83 10.89 25.56
C GLN A 10 -39.49 10.16 25.69
N SER A 11 -38.42 10.86 26.04
CA SER A 11 -37.09 10.25 26.24
C SER A 11 -37.11 9.24 27.38
N ILE A 12 -37.78 9.55 28.50
CA ILE A 12 -37.97 8.62 29.63
C ILE A 12 -38.77 7.39 29.18
N SER A 13 -39.88 7.60 28.46
CA SER A 13 -40.73 6.53 27.93
C SER A 13 -39.96 5.61 26.99
N ASN A 14 -39.23 6.18 26.03
CA ASN A 14 -38.37 5.45 25.10
C ASN A 14 -37.32 4.62 25.85
N THR A 15 -36.62 5.22 26.81
CA THR A 15 -35.58 4.53 27.60
C THR A 15 -36.14 3.30 28.33
N LYS A 16 -37.30 3.45 28.98
CA LYS A 16 -37.97 2.34 29.67
C LYS A 16 -38.43 1.25 28.70
N SER A 17 -39.01 1.65 27.57
CA SER A 17 -39.52 0.72 26.55
C SER A 17 -38.42 -0.03 25.80
N TRP A 18 -37.27 0.60 25.58
CA TRP A 18 -36.16 0.05 24.79
C TRP A 18 -35.19 -0.82 25.59
N SER A 19 -35.29 -0.78 26.92
CA SER A 19 -34.43 -1.51 27.87
C SER A 19 -34.29 -2.99 27.54
N GLY A 20 -33.05 -3.49 27.50
CA GLY A 20 -32.74 -4.91 27.25
C GLY A 20 -32.93 -5.36 25.80
N ASN A 21 -33.37 -4.47 24.90
CA ASN A 21 -33.52 -4.74 23.48
C ASN A 21 -32.72 -3.72 22.65
N LYS A 22 -33.31 -2.56 22.35
CA LYS A 22 -32.66 -1.52 21.53
C LYS A 22 -31.53 -0.80 22.27
N ILE A 23 -31.61 -0.74 23.60
CA ILE A 23 -30.53 -0.28 24.48
C ILE A 23 -30.17 -1.40 25.47
N ASP A 24 -29.09 -1.23 26.22
CA ASP A 24 -28.78 -2.15 27.33
C ASP A 24 -29.82 -2.05 28.45
N ASP A 25 -29.87 -3.06 29.31
CA ASP A 25 -30.80 -3.06 30.43
C ASP A 25 -30.56 -1.81 31.32
N ILE A 26 -31.61 -1.03 31.56
CA ILE A 26 -31.55 0.20 32.34
C ILE A 26 -31.07 -0.03 33.78
N LYS A 27 -31.14 -1.27 34.31
CA LYS A 27 -30.52 -1.63 35.59
C LYS A 27 -29.02 -1.35 35.63
N ASN A 28 -28.36 -1.34 34.47
CA ASN A 28 -26.95 -0.99 34.36
C ASN A 28 -26.70 0.50 34.66
N LEU A 29 -27.68 1.39 34.45
CA LEU A 29 -27.57 2.82 34.73
C LEU A 29 -27.44 3.12 36.23
N ALA A 30 -28.09 2.32 37.08
CA ALA A 30 -28.06 2.52 38.54
C ALA A 30 -26.64 2.44 39.13
N LYS A 31 -25.72 1.76 38.43
CA LYS A 31 -24.31 1.59 38.83
C LYS A 31 -23.37 2.62 38.20
N GLN A 32 -23.85 3.42 37.25
CA GLN A 32 -22.99 4.39 36.54
C GLN A 32 -22.71 5.60 37.40
N LYS A 33 -21.52 6.20 37.20
CA LYS A 33 -21.13 7.49 37.74
C LYS A 33 -21.23 8.53 36.63
N VAL A 34 -22.04 9.57 36.84
CA VAL A 34 -22.29 10.61 35.82
C VAL A 34 -21.82 11.96 36.34
N TYR A 35 -20.94 12.61 35.59
CA TYR A 35 -20.52 13.98 35.84
C TYR A 35 -21.15 14.90 34.80
N MET A 36 -21.83 15.94 35.25
CA MET A 36 -22.52 16.93 34.42
C MET A 36 -21.98 18.31 34.74
N ILE A 37 -21.81 19.13 33.71
CA ILE A 37 -21.35 20.51 33.87
C ILE A 37 -22.09 21.45 32.92
N SER A 38 -22.40 22.66 33.41
CA SER A 38 -22.89 23.77 32.60
C SER A 38 -22.32 25.07 33.14
N GLY A 39 -21.78 25.91 32.25
CA GLY A 39 -21.32 27.23 32.59
C GLY A 39 -22.50 28.18 32.87
N THR A 40 -22.36 29.08 33.84
CA THR A 40 -23.40 30.05 34.18
C THR A 40 -23.71 31.04 33.06
N SER A 41 -22.77 31.21 32.12
CA SER A 41 -22.89 32.09 30.96
C SER A 41 -23.04 31.31 29.64
N ASP A 42 -23.26 29.99 29.68
CA ASP A 42 -23.52 29.20 28.49
C ASP A 42 -24.90 29.56 27.90
N SER A 43 -24.87 30.32 26.80
CA SER A 43 -26.04 30.71 26.03
C SER A 43 -26.25 29.88 24.75
N THR A 44 -25.57 28.74 24.62
CA THR A 44 -25.70 27.84 23.48
C THR A 44 -26.58 26.64 23.84
N VAL A 45 -26.19 25.87 24.85
CA VAL A 45 -26.95 24.76 25.42
C VAL A 45 -27.54 25.14 26.77
N GLY A 46 -26.72 25.69 27.67
CA GLY A 46 -27.15 26.35 28.91
C GLY A 46 -27.70 25.45 30.01
N ALA A 47 -27.83 26.08 31.19
CA ALA A 47 -28.19 25.40 32.44
C ALA A 47 -29.62 24.82 32.41
N SER A 48 -30.56 25.42 31.68
CA SER A 48 -31.95 24.93 31.58
C SER A 48 -32.02 23.55 30.92
N VAL A 49 -31.31 23.35 29.81
CA VAL A 49 -31.24 22.06 29.11
C VAL A 49 -30.53 21.02 29.99
N MET A 50 -29.41 21.39 30.61
CA MET A 50 -28.67 20.49 31.52
C MET A 50 -29.48 20.13 32.78
N THR A 51 -30.35 21.02 33.25
CA THR A 51 -31.29 20.73 34.34
C THR A 51 -32.32 19.69 33.91
N GLN A 52 -32.84 19.75 32.69
CA GLN A 52 -33.72 18.71 32.16
C GLN A 52 -33.01 17.36 32.02
N LEU A 53 -31.72 17.34 31.65
CA LEU A 53 -30.91 16.12 31.65
C LEU A 53 -30.73 15.54 33.07
N TYR A 54 -30.54 16.40 34.08
CA TYR A 54 -30.45 15.96 35.48
C TYR A 54 -31.77 15.33 35.93
N LYS A 55 -32.92 15.96 35.61
CA LYS A 55 -34.23 15.39 35.89
C LYS A 55 -34.47 14.06 35.18
N TYR A 56 -34.04 13.96 33.92
CA TYR A 56 -34.10 12.72 33.15
C TYR A 56 -33.34 11.59 33.87
N TYR A 57 -32.12 11.82 34.36
CA TYR A 57 -31.37 10.76 35.04
C TYR A 57 -31.88 10.47 36.46
N VAL A 58 -32.18 11.52 37.23
CA VAL A 58 -32.27 11.42 38.69
C VAL A 58 -33.71 11.54 39.19
N THR A 59 -34.39 12.65 38.93
CA THR A 59 -35.65 12.95 39.65
C THR A 59 -36.90 12.40 38.98
N GLU A 60 -37.00 12.50 37.65
CA GLU A 60 -38.18 12.08 36.89
C GLU A 60 -37.98 10.69 36.25
N GLY A 61 -36.81 10.44 35.64
CA GLY A 61 -36.53 9.12 35.07
C GLY A 61 -36.11 8.09 36.13
N GLN A 62 -35.49 8.54 37.23
CA GLN A 62 -35.05 7.70 38.36
C GLN A 62 -34.15 6.53 37.93
N PHE A 63 -33.31 6.76 36.93
CA PHE A 63 -32.42 5.75 36.37
C PHE A 63 -31.09 5.65 37.15
N ILE A 64 -30.64 6.77 37.72
CA ILE A 64 -29.35 6.87 38.42
C ILE A 64 -29.56 7.48 39.79
N PRO A 65 -29.05 6.86 40.87
CA PRO A 65 -29.07 7.45 42.21
C PRO A 65 -28.39 8.83 42.22
N SER A 66 -28.96 9.80 42.93
CA SER A 66 -28.38 11.16 43.03
C SER A 66 -26.94 11.15 43.56
N ALA A 67 -26.61 10.23 44.47
CA ALA A 67 -25.25 10.05 45.00
C ALA A 67 -24.20 9.65 43.94
N ASN A 68 -24.63 9.20 42.76
CA ASN A 68 -23.75 8.86 41.65
C ASN A 68 -23.67 9.97 40.59
N VAL A 69 -24.39 11.08 40.78
CA VAL A 69 -24.45 12.18 39.81
C VAL A 69 -23.89 13.46 40.43
N VAL A 70 -22.87 14.03 39.81
CA VAL A 70 -22.40 15.39 40.11
C VAL A 70 -22.95 16.32 39.03
N PHE A 71 -23.56 17.44 39.44
CA PHE A 71 -23.99 18.49 38.52
C PHE A 71 -23.36 19.83 38.90
N LYS A 72 -22.25 20.17 38.23
CA LYS A 72 -21.54 21.43 38.38
C LYS A 72 -22.20 22.53 37.54
N LYS A 73 -22.79 23.51 38.21
CA LYS A 73 -23.57 24.59 37.57
C LYS A 73 -23.16 26.01 38.01
N ASP A 74 -22.10 26.10 38.79
CA ASP A 74 -21.59 27.31 39.44
C ASP A 74 -20.32 27.85 38.77
N LEU A 75 -19.87 27.22 37.67
CA LEU A 75 -18.69 27.67 36.94
C LEU A 75 -19.02 28.89 36.09
N ASN A 76 -18.31 29.99 36.31
CA ASN A 76 -18.41 31.18 35.47
C ASN A 76 -17.72 30.97 34.10
N SER A 77 -18.39 30.23 33.21
CA SER A 77 -17.93 29.97 31.85
C SER A 77 -19.07 30.13 30.85
N ALA A 78 -18.70 30.47 29.61
CA ALA A 78 -19.56 30.37 28.45
C ALA A 78 -19.62 28.93 27.93
N HIS A 79 -20.08 28.73 26.70
CA HIS A 79 -20.11 27.40 26.07
C HIS A 79 -18.71 27.00 25.58
N THR A 80 -17.92 26.40 26.45
CA THR A 80 -16.55 25.98 26.20
C THR A 80 -16.19 24.78 27.07
N PHE A 81 -15.24 23.95 26.62
CA PHE A 81 -14.63 22.94 27.48
C PHE A 81 -13.72 23.63 28.50
N PRO A 82 -13.94 23.47 29.82
CA PRO A 82 -13.18 24.16 30.85
C PRO A 82 -11.90 23.39 31.22
N THR A 83 -10.78 24.10 31.20
CA THR A 83 -9.48 23.66 31.70
C THR A 83 -8.97 24.63 32.78
N ASP A 84 -7.83 24.31 33.39
CA ASP A 84 -7.13 25.16 34.35
C ASP A 84 -5.72 25.55 33.86
N PHE A 85 -5.49 25.49 32.55
CA PHE A 85 -4.20 25.81 31.95
C PHE A 85 -4.38 26.49 30.59
N ASP A 86 -3.41 27.35 30.27
CA ASP A 86 -3.34 28.01 28.98
C ASP A 86 -2.70 27.10 27.94
N SER A 87 -3.24 27.13 26.73
CA SER A 87 -2.63 26.52 25.54
C SER A 87 -2.85 27.42 24.34
N THR A 88 -1.90 27.39 23.40
CA THR A 88 -1.89 28.30 22.25
C THR A 88 -3.18 28.23 21.46
N GLY A 89 -3.83 29.39 21.35
CA GLY A 89 -5.06 29.56 20.59
C GLY A 89 -6.30 28.95 21.23
N ASN A 90 -6.32 28.74 22.56
CA ASN A 90 -7.55 28.58 23.35
C ASN A 90 -8.32 29.92 23.40
N ASN A 91 -9.64 29.86 23.55
CA ASN A 91 -10.48 31.05 23.71
C ASN A 91 -10.58 31.46 25.19
N ALA A 92 -11.08 32.66 25.44
CA ALA A 92 -11.39 33.11 26.80
C ALA A 92 -12.57 32.32 27.38
N CYS A 93 -12.54 32.00 28.67
CA CYS A 93 -13.57 31.21 29.34
C CYS A 93 -14.99 31.82 29.25
N GLY A 94 -15.09 33.16 29.21
CA GLY A 94 -16.35 33.88 29.02
C GLY A 94 -16.81 34.01 27.56
N SER A 95 -16.09 33.42 26.60
CA SER A 95 -16.39 33.51 25.16
C SER A 95 -16.88 32.17 24.60
N THR A 96 -17.88 32.23 23.72
CA THR A 96 -18.35 31.09 22.92
C THR A 96 -17.75 31.20 21.52
N SER A 97 -16.49 30.79 21.36
CA SER A 97 -15.76 30.89 20.09
C SER A 97 -14.78 29.73 19.92
N SER A 98 -14.41 29.43 18.66
CA SER A 98 -13.36 28.45 18.36
C SER A 98 -12.09 28.73 19.17
N PRO A 99 -11.45 27.70 19.76
CA PRO A 99 -11.70 26.26 19.61
C PRO A 99 -12.70 25.67 20.61
N TYR A 100 -13.41 26.49 21.38
CA TYR A 100 -14.32 26.07 22.46
C TYR A 100 -13.59 25.25 23.54
N ILE A 101 -12.35 25.64 23.84
CA ILE A 101 -11.50 25.10 24.90
C ILE A 101 -10.86 26.30 25.57
N SER A 102 -11.02 26.42 26.89
CA SER A 102 -10.65 27.63 27.62
C SER A 102 -10.04 27.30 28.98
N ASN A 103 -9.04 28.10 29.37
CA ASN A 103 -8.64 28.17 30.76
C ASN A 103 -9.73 28.91 31.55
N CYS A 104 -10.47 28.15 32.35
CA CYS A 104 -11.54 28.60 33.24
C CYS A 104 -11.12 28.54 34.72
N GLY A 105 -9.83 28.29 35.01
CA GLY A 105 -9.37 28.00 36.36
C GLY A 105 -10.00 26.73 36.95
N PHE A 106 -10.48 25.81 36.11
CA PHE A 106 -11.18 24.61 36.53
C PHE A 106 -10.79 23.41 35.65
N ASP A 107 -10.20 22.39 36.27
CA ASP A 107 -9.82 21.15 35.60
C ASP A 107 -11.05 20.25 35.32
N GLY A 108 -11.74 20.52 34.21
CA GLY A 108 -12.91 19.75 33.82
C GLY A 108 -12.61 18.28 33.53
N ALA A 109 -11.50 17.99 32.86
CA ALA A 109 -11.10 16.62 32.56
C ALA A 109 -10.79 15.82 33.82
N GLY A 110 -10.02 16.39 34.75
CA GLY A 110 -9.73 15.78 36.05
C GLY A 110 -10.99 15.47 36.85
N ALA A 111 -11.87 16.46 37.02
CA ALA A 111 -13.12 16.28 37.77
C ALA A 111 -14.02 15.18 37.19
N ILE A 112 -14.09 15.07 35.86
CA ILE A 112 -14.83 13.99 35.18
C ILE A 112 -14.19 12.63 35.47
N LEU A 113 -12.87 12.51 35.28
CA LEU A 113 -12.14 11.26 35.44
C LEU A 113 -12.16 10.77 36.90
N GLU A 114 -11.96 11.65 37.87
CA GLU A 114 -12.01 11.32 39.30
C GLU A 114 -13.40 10.86 39.73
N HIS A 115 -14.47 11.48 39.23
CA HIS A 115 -15.83 11.03 39.53
C HIS A 115 -16.14 9.64 38.96
N ILE A 116 -15.65 9.36 37.75
CA ILE A 116 -15.91 8.09 37.07
C ILE A 116 -15.06 6.94 37.65
N TYR A 117 -13.77 7.18 37.87
CA TYR A 117 -12.80 6.14 38.23
C TYR A 117 -12.42 6.13 39.72
N GLY A 118 -12.90 7.10 40.50
CA GLY A 118 -12.50 7.29 41.90
C GLY A 118 -11.17 8.03 42.02
N SER A 119 -10.46 7.82 43.14
CA SER A 119 -9.17 8.46 43.39
C SER A 119 -8.14 8.12 42.30
N LEU A 120 -7.48 9.15 41.78
CA LEU A 120 -6.44 9.06 40.74
C LEU A 120 -5.11 9.61 41.26
N ASN A 121 -4.01 9.13 40.69
CA ASN A 121 -2.69 9.71 40.88
C ASN A 121 -2.67 11.14 40.32
N PRO A 122 -1.84 12.03 40.89
CA PRO A 122 -1.65 13.37 40.35
C PRO A 122 -1.32 13.33 38.85
N ARG A 123 -1.94 14.23 38.08
CA ARG A 123 -1.73 14.36 36.63
C ARG A 123 -0.30 14.76 36.27
N ASN A 124 0.15 14.37 35.07
CA ASN A 124 1.41 14.83 34.50
C ASN A 124 1.29 16.26 33.94
N ASN A 125 2.01 17.20 34.55
CA ASN A 125 2.09 18.58 34.07
C ASN A 125 3.29 18.87 33.16
N GLY A 126 4.21 17.91 33.00
CA GLY A 126 5.38 17.98 32.13
C GLY A 126 5.16 17.33 30.77
N ALA A 127 6.23 16.79 30.18
CA ALA A 127 6.16 16.06 28.93
C ALA A 127 5.43 14.71 29.13
N LEU A 128 4.43 14.46 28.29
CA LEU A 128 3.65 13.21 28.31
C LEU A 128 4.54 12.01 27.93
N SER A 129 4.38 10.89 28.64
CA SER A 129 5.16 9.68 28.41
C SER A 129 4.66 8.84 27.24
N GLY A 130 3.36 8.95 26.94
CA GLY A 130 2.66 8.16 25.95
C GLY A 130 2.82 8.64 24.51
N LYS A 131 2.07 7.98 23.62
CA LYS A 131 2.02 8.30 22.19
C LYS A 131 0.60 8.66 21.76
N PHE A 132 0.52 9.65 20.87
CA PHE A 132 -0.67 9.88 20.06
C PHE A 132 -0.58 9.00 18.83
N ILE A 133 -1.58 8.16 18.63
CA ILE A 133 -1.70 7.29 17.47
C ILE A 133 -2.90 7.77 16.66
N GLU A 134 -2.63 8.21 15.43
CA GLU A 134 -3.67 8.42 14.43
C GLU A 134 -4.02 7.07 13.79
N PHE A 135 -5.30 6.79 13.58
CA PHE A 135 -5.75 5.55 12.95
C PHE A 135 -6.94 5.78 12.02
N ASP A 136 -7.14 4.86 11.08
CA ASP A 136 -8.29 4.87 10.17
C ASP A 136 -9.55 4.36 10.89
N GLN A 137 -10.43 5.27 11.30
CA GLN A 137 -11.73 4.91 11.88
C GLN A 137 -12.76 4.47 10.82
N GLY A 138 -12.46 4.66 9.52
CA GLY A 138 -13.27 4.14 8.41
C GLY A 138 -13.37 2.61 8.42
N GLU A 139 -12.40 1.92 9.03
CA GLU A 139 -12.43 0.48 9.30
C GLU A 139 -13.71 0.06 10.07
N PHE A 140 -14.23 0.92 10.94
CA PHE A 140 -15.32 0.58 11.84
C PHE A 140 -16.71 0.97 11.32
N LEU A 141 -16.76 1.78 10.24
CA LEU A 141 -17.99 2.28 9.64
C LEU A 141 -17.86 2.43 8.12
N ALA A 142 -18.59 1.60 7.37
CA ALA A 142 -18.73 1.78 5.93
C ALA A 142 -19.30 3.17 5.60
N ASP A 143 -18.74 3.81 4.56
CA ASP A 143 -19.08 5.18 4.16
C ASP A 143 -19.04 6.18 5.33
N ALA A 144 -18.00 6.07 6.18
CA ALA A 144 -17.88 6.84 7.43
C ALA A 144 -18.23 8.33 7.25
N ARG A 145 -17.67 8.98 6.22
CA ARG A 145 -17.89 10.41 5.95
C ARG A 145 -19.35 10.73 5.64
N SER A 146 -20.02 9.91 4.83
CA SER A 146 -21.46 10.05 4.54
C SER A 146 -22.33 9.87 5.79
N ASN A 147 -21.81 9.18 6.81
CA ASN A 147 -22.45 8.95 8.10
C ASN A 147 -21.89 9.87 9.22
N GLY A 148 -21.27 10.99 8.86
CA GLY A 148 -20.86 12.03 9.80
C GLY A 148 -19.62 11.74 10.61
N MET A 149 -18.83 10.74 10.23
CA MET A 149 -17.58 10.37 10.88
C MET A 149 -16.40 10.57 9.93
N SER A 150 -15.29 11.11 10.42
CA SER A 150 -14.04 11.21 9.65
C SER A 150 -13.56 9.81 9.24
N THR A 151 -12.58 9.72 8.34
CA THR A 151 -11.79 8.49 8.18
C THR A 151 -10.66 8.43 9.21
N THR A 152 -10.26 9.55 9.82
CA THR A 152 -9.17 9.58 10.80
C THR A 152 -9.68 9.77 12.23
N ALA A 153 -9.04 9.10 13.17
CA ALA A 153 -9.27 9.20 14.61
C ALA A 153 -7.95 9.22 15.37
N TRP A 154 -8.02 9.57 16.66
CA TRP A 154 -6.84 9.63 17.51
C TRP A 154 -7.04 8.78 18.76
N VAL A 155 -5.96 8.18 19.25
CA VAL A 155 -5.91 7.58 20.58
C VAL A 155 -4.61 7.99 21.28
N TYR A 156 -4.72 8.39 22.54
CA TYR A 156 -3.58 8.58 23.41
C TYR A 156 -3.35 7.31 24.24
N VAL A 157 -2.15 6.75 24.13
CA VAL A 157 -1.75 5.52 24.84
C VAL A 157 -0.57 5.85 25.76
N PRO A 158 -0.77 5.89 27.10
CA PRO A 158 0.31 6.06 28.06
C PRO A 158 1.40 5.00 27.90
N LYS A 159 2.66 5.35 28.26
CA LYS A 159 3.78 4.40 28.17
C LYS A 159 3.52 3.11 28.96
N SER A 160 2.91 3.22 30.14
CA SER A 160 2.57 2.05 30.96
C SER A 160 1.66 1.06 30.21
N CYS A 161 0.71 1.56 29.42
CA CYS A 161 -0.18 0.73 28.61
C CYS A 161 0.56 0.07 27.44
N THR A 162 1.50 0.78 26.80
CA THR A 162 2.35 0.16 25.76
C THR A 162 3.32 -0.87 26.33
N ASP A 163 3.70 -0.73 27.60
CA ASP A 163 4.59 -1.65 28.31
C ASP A 163 3.83 -2.88 28.88
N GLY A 164 2.52 -3.00 28.60
CA GLY A 164 1.72 -4.18 28.93
C GLY A 164 0.93 -4.11 30.24
N ALA A 165 0.84 -2.94 30.89
CA ALA A 165 -0.04 -2.79 32.05
C ALA A 165 -1.53 -2.95 31.66
N THR A 166 -2.34 -3.48 32.58
CA THR A 166 -3.80 -3.42 32.41
C THR A 166 -4.27 -1.97 32.49
N CYS A 167 -4.89 -1.50 31.43
CA CYS A 167 -5.34 -0.11 31.32
C CYS A 167 -6.86 0.01 31.23
N LYS A 168 -7.36 1.14 31.74
CA LYS A 168 -8.74 1.60 31.56
C LYS A 168 -8.84 2.27 30.19
N LEU A 169 -10.07 2.36 29.66
CA LEU A 169 -10.36 3.13 28.45
C LEU A 169 -11.34 4.25 28.80
N HIS A 170 -11.01 5.47 28.38
CA HIS A 170 -11.90 6.62 28.40
C HIS A 170 -12.09 7.13 26.97
N ILE A 171 -13.30 7.58 26.63
CA ILE A 171 -13.62 8.07 25.28
C ILE A 171 -14.00 9.54 25.43
N ALA A 172 -13.21 10.41 24.80
CA ALA A 172 -13.41 11.85 24.84
C ALA A 172 -13.98 12.33 23.50
N TYR A 173 -15.27 12.64 23.49
CA TYR A 173 -15.97 13.18 22.35
C TYR A 173 -15.77 14.69 22.27
N HIS A 174 -15.30 15.19 21.13
CA HIS A 174 -15.31 16.62 20.86
C HIS A 174 -16.75 17.12 20.59
N GLY A 175 -17.01 18.42 20.76
CA GLY A 175 -18.28 19.04 20.41
C GLY A 175 -18.43 19.37 18.92
N CYS A 176 -19.56 19.97 18.56
CA CYS A 176 -19.71 20.64 17.26
C CYS A 176 -18.56 21.63 17.03
N VAL A 177 -18.13 21.80 15.78
CA VAL A 177 -17.02 22.67 15.36
C VAL A 177 -15.68 22.43 16.08
N GLN A 178 -15.52 21.28 16.77
CA GLN A 178 -14.29 20.87 17.45
C GLN A 178 -13.65 19.61 16.85
N GLY A 179 -14.22 19.06 15.77
CA GLY A 179 -13.59 17.95 15.05
C GLY A 179 -12.26 18.37 14.43
N TYR A 180 -11.43 17.38 14.10
CA TYR A 180 -10.07 17.60 13.58
C TYR A 180 -10.03 18.55 12.36
N GLU A 181 -11.00 18.45 11.45
CA GLU A 181 -11.07 19.36 10.28
C GLU A 181 -11.37 20.82 10.62
N LYS A 182 -11.81 21.12 11.84
CA LYS A 182 -12.17 22.47 12.30
C LYS A 182 -11.09 23.11 13.16
N ILE A 183 -10.48 22.33 14.05
CA ILE A 183 -9.51 22.85 15.04
C ILE A 183 -8.22 22.04 15.14
N GLY A 184 -7.98 21.10 14.23
CA GLY A 184 -6.83 20.19 14.28
C GLY A 184 -6.85 19.30 15.53
N ASP A 185 -5.69 19.09 16.12
CA ASP A 185 -5.49 18.26 17.30
C ASP A 185 -5.81 18.99 18.62
N LYS A 186 -6.34 20.21 18.59
CA LYS A 186 -6.57 21.02 19.80
C LYS A 186 -7.46 20.33 20.83
N PHE A 187 -8.55 19.68 20.45
CA PHE A 187 -9.35 18.93 21.44
C PHE A 187 -8.60 17.72 21.99
N VAL A 188 -7.87 17.01 21.12
CA VAL A 188 -7.04 15.86 21.50
C VAL A 188 -5.99 16.29 22.52
N LYS A 189 -5.28 17.40 22.30
CA LYS A 189 -4.13 17.82 23.13
C LYS A 189 -4.47 18.79 24.27
N ASN A 190 -5.45 19.68 24.08
CA ASN A 190 -5.74 20.78 25.01
C ASN A 190 -6.94 20.53 25.93
N SER A 191 -7.65 19.40 25.81
CA SER A 191 -8.76 19.06 26.73
C SER A 191 -8.31 18.68 28.14
N GLY A 192 -7.02 18.37 28.34
CA GLY A 192 -6.46 18.03 29.65
C GLY A 192 -6.57 16.55 30.05
N TYR A 193 -7.38 15.73 29.35
CA TYR A 193 -7.53 14.30 29.65
C TYR A 193 -6.19 13.54 29.66
N ASN A 194 -5.30 13.82 28.70
CA ASN A 194 -4.04 13.09 28.57
C ASN A 194 -3.12 13.25 29.77
N ARG A 195 -3.16 14.41 30.44
CA ARG A 195 -2.34 14.69 31.65
C ARG A 195 -2.68 13.71 32.77
N TRP A 196 -3.97 13.44 32.95
CA TRP A 196 -4.46 12.47 33.92
C TRP A 196 -4.23 11.04 33.46
N ALA A 197 -4.50 10.77 32.19
CA ALA A 197 -4.34 9.45 31.61
C ALA A 197 -2.91 8.91 31.73
N ASP A 198 -1.92 9.78 31.53
CA ASP A 198 -0.50 9.43 31.52
C ASP A 198 0.01 8.84 32.85
N THR A 199 -0.60 9.20 33.97
CA THR A 199 -0.21 8.73 35.32
C THR A 199 -1.18 7.71 35.92
N ASN A 200 -2.22 7.32 35.18
CA ASN A 200 -3.34 6.55 35.72
C ASN A 200 -3.72 5.31 34.90
N ASN A 201 -2.89 4.89 33.94
CA ASN A 201 -3.16 3.74 33.07
C ASN A 201 -4.51 3.88 32.36
N ILE A 202 -4.79 5.07 31.79
CA ILE A 202 -6.02 5.32 31.04
C ILE A 202 -5.64 5.57 29.58
N ILE A 203 -6.12 4.73 28.68
CA ILE A 203 -6.10 5.02 27.25
C ILE A 203 -7.23 6.02 26.96
N VAL A 204 -6.96 7.07 26.18
CA VAL A 204 -7.99 8.04 25.79
C VAL A 204 -8.24 7.94 24.29
N LEU A 205 -9.42 7.45 23.91
CA LEU A 205 -9.88 7.41 22.53
C LEU A 205 -10.55 8.74 22.18
N TYR A 206 -10.19 9.31 21.02
CA TYR A 206 -10.73 10.55 20.45
C TYR A 206 -11.29 10.30 19.04
N PRO A 207 -12.49 9.73 18.94
CA PRO A 207 -13.21 9.56 17.69
C PRO A 207 -13.48 10.94 17.05
N GLN A 208 -13.57 11.00 15.73
CA GLN A 208 -13.78 12.26 15.01
C GLN A 208 -15.09 12.23 14.21
N ALA A 209 -15.99 13.15 14.51
CA ALA A 209 -17.10 13.49 13.63
C ALA A 209 -16.65 14.47 12.55
N VAL A 210 -17.37 14.51 11.44
CA VAL A 210 -17.05 15.35 10.28
C VAL A 210 -18.28 16.07 9.76
N ALA A 211 -18.07 17.23 9.14
CA ALA A 211 -19.14 17.98 8.54
C ALA A 211 -19.72 17.26 7.31
N THR A 212 -21.04 17.25 7.18
CA THR A 212 -21.73 16.67 6.02
C THR A 212 -22.72 17.67 5.42
N SER A 213 -22.82 17.69 4.09
CA SER A 213 -23.87 18.42 3.37
C SER A 213 -25.23 17.75 3.60
N THR A 214 -26.31 18.48 3.26
CA THR A 214 -27.74 18.09 3.34
C THR A 214 -27.98 16.61 3.61
N VAL A 215 -28.31 16.30 4.86
CA VAL A 215 -28.65 14.95 5.32
C VAL A 215 -30.15 14.88 5.57
N SER A 216 -30.78 13.82 5.08
CA SER A 216 -32.20 13.55 5.32
C SER A 216 -32.34 13.08 6.77
N MET A 217 -32.97 13.88 7.62
CA MET A 217 -33.24 13.47 8.98
C MET A 217 -34.36 12.43 9.01
N GLY A 218 -34.31 11.54 10.00
CA GLY A 218 -35.44 10.70 10.33
C GLY A 218 -36.70 11.56 10.56
N GLY A 219 -37.76 11.32 9.78
CA GLY A 219 -39.02 12.06 9.89
C GLY A 219 -39.27 13.16 8.84
N GLY A 220 -38.44 13.25 7.78
CA GLY A 220 -38.75 14.03 6.58
C GLY A 220 -38.26 15.48 6.58
N ALA A 221 -37.61 15.95 7.65
CA ALA A 221 -36.88 17.21 7.67
C ALA A 221 -35.47 17.05 7.10
N SER A 222 -34.89 18.11 6.53
CA SER A 222 -33.48 18.10 6.13
C SER A 222 -32.75 19.27 6.77
N LEU A 223 -31.69 18.95 7.52
CA LEU A 223 -30.82 19.90 8.18
C LEU A 223 -29.38 19.48 7.93
N PRO A 224 -28.50 20.29 7.36
CA PRO A 224 -27.10 19.91 7.18
C PRO A 224 -26.37 19.80 8.53
N ASN A 225 -25.39 18.90 8.62
CA ASN A 225 -24.45 18.86 9.72
C ASN A 225 -23.15 19.60 9.35
N SER A 226 -23.25 20.90 9.01
CA SER A 226 -22.11 21.72 8.57
C SER A 226 -21.04 21.95 9.66
N ASN A 227 -21.44 21.74 10.90
CA ASN A 227 -20.62 21.91 12.09
C ASN A 227 -19.86 20.64 12.48
N GLY A 228 -20.14 19.49 11.86
CA GLY A 228 -19.48 18.22 12.20
C GLY A 228 -19.78 17.78 13.63
N CYS A 229 -21.05 17.88 14.03
CA CYS A 229 -21.55 17.41 15.31
C CYS A 229 -21.72 15.88 15.32
N TRP A 230 -21.67 15.27 16.49
CA TRP A 230 -22.18 13.90 16.70
C TRP A 230 -23.69 13.85 16.45
N ASP A 231 -24.21 12.69 16.05
CA ASP A 231 -25.62 12.54 15.72
C ASP A 231 -26.50 12.39 16.95
N TRP A 232 -27.12 13.49 17.36
CA TRP A 232 -28.08 13.53 18.46
C TRP A 232 -29.49 13.90 18.00
N ILE A 233 -29.71 14.04 16.69
CA ILE A 233 -31.01 14.43 16.11
C ILE A 233 -31.50 13.50 14.99
N GLY A 234 -30.71 12.48 14.60
CA GLY A 234 -31.08 11.49 13.60
C GLY A 234 -30.72 11.88 12.18
N TRP A 235 -29.57 12.53 11.98
CA TRP A 235 -29.03 12.84 10.65
C TRP A 235 -28.72 11.61 9.82
N TYR A 236 -28.27 10.52 10.46
CA TYR A 236 -27.77 9.34 9.76
C TYR A 236 -28.64 8.09 9.94
N GLY A 237 -29.80 8.25 10.59
CA GLY A 237 -30.79 7.20 10.84
C GLY A 237 -31.73 7.57 11.98
N THR A 238 -32.95 7.02 11.98
CA THR A 238 -33.91 7.19 13.10
C THR A 238 -33.47 6.48 14.38
N ASP A 239 -32.48 5.60 14.27
CA ASP A 239 -31.95 4.75 15.32
C ASP A 239 -30.67 5.33 15.98
N PHE A 240 -30.34 6.60 15.71
CA PHE A 240 -29.15 7.29 16.22
C PHE A 240 -28.92 7.15 17.73
N SER A 241 -30.00 7.05 18.51
CA SER A 241 -29.97 6.96 19.98
C SER A 241 -29.99 5.54 20.54
N VAL A 242 -29.94 4.50 19.69
CA VAL A 242 -29.96 3.09 20.10
C VAL A 242 -28.75 2.32 19.56
N LYS A 243 -28.60 1.05 19.96
CA LYS A 243 -27.44 0.20 19.64
C LYS A 243 -27.11 0.11 18.14
N SER A 244 -28.14 0.10 17.28
CA SER A 244 -27.97 -0.01 15.83
C SER A 244 -27.56 1.30 15.17
N GLY A 245 -27.65 2.43 15.87
CA GLY A 245 -27.26 3.73 15.37
C GLY A 245 -25.81 3.72 14.88
N LYS A 246 -25.59 4.22 13.67
CA LYS A 246 -24.33 4.03 12.94
C LYS A 246 -23.10 4.50 13.70
N GLN A 247 -23.15 5.70 14.27
CA GLN A 247 -22.04 6.26 15.04
C GLN A 247 -21.81 5.49 16.36
N SER A 248 -22.90 5.10 17.05
CA SER A 248 -22.84 4.28 18.27
C SER A 248 -22.25 2.89 18.01
N ALA A 249 -22.64 2.24 16.92
CA ALA A 249 -22.12 0.94 16.51
C ALA A 249 -20.63 1.01 16.12
N ALA A 250 -20.23 2.05 15.38
CA ALA A 250 -18.83 2.30 15.04
C ALA A 250 -17.97 2.49 16.30
N MET A 251 -18.48 3.25 17.27
CA MET A 251 -17.83 3.42 18.56
C MET A 251 -17.62 2.10 19.28
N LYS A 252 -18.67 1.27 19.36
CA LYS A 252 -18.60 -0.02 20.04
C LYS A 252 -17.54 -0.91 19.42
N LYS A 253 -17.40 -0.94 18.09
CA LYS A 253 -16.33 -1.69 17.42
C LYS A 253 -14.93 -1.16 17.74
N MET A 254 -14.74 0.16 17.81
CA MET A 254 -13.46 0.74 18.25
C MET A 254 -13.13 0.37 19.70
N ILE A 255 -14.14 0.42 20.59
CA ILE A 255 -14.00 -0.02 21.98
C ILE A 255 -13.61 -1.50 22.04
N ASP A 256 -14.29 -2.35 21.26
CA ASP A 256 -14.02 -3.79 21.23
C ASP A 256 -12.61 -4.09 20.72
N ARG A 257 -12.14 -3.37 19.71
CA ARG A 257 -10.76 -3.48 19.21
C ARG A 257 -9.73 -3.11 20.27
N ILE A 258 -9.95 -2.04 21.03
CA ILE A 258 -9.01 -1.62 22.08
C ILE A 258 -9.06 -2.60 23.26
N THR A 259 -10.27 -3.00 23.67
CA THR A 259 -10.48 -3.83 24.86
C THR A 259 -10.21 -5.31 24.63
N SER A 260 -10.14 -5.79 23.38
CA SER A 260 -9.60 -7.12 23.07
C SER A 260 -8.12 -7.25 23.41
N GLY A 261 -7.44 -6.13 23.67
CA GLY A 261 -6.04 -6.08 24.07
C GLY A 261 -5.07 -6.08 22.89
N PHE A 262 -3.87 -5.55 23.15
CA PHE A 262 -2.69 -5.78 22.32
C PHE A 262 -2.00 -7.03 22.88
N ASN A 263 -2.02 -8.14 22.15
CA ASN A 263 -1.14 -9.27 22.48
C ASN A 263 0.23 -8.97 21.86
N PRO A 264 1.23 -8.52 22.63
CA PRO A 264 2.56 -8.32 22.09
C PRO A 264 3.03 -9.65 21.50
N ILE A 265 3.28 -9.63 20.19
CA ILE A 265 3.87 -10.76 19.50
C ILE A 265 5.38 -10.68 19.65
N ASP A 266 6.00 -11.82 19.96
CA ASP A 266 7.45 -11.91 20.10
C ASP A 266 8.15 -11.43 18.83
N ALA A 267 9.31 -10.80 18.99
CA ALA A 267 10.15 -10.45 17.85
C ALA A 267 10.70 -11.73 17.18
N PRO A 268 10.75 -11.80 15.83
CA PRO A 268 11.40 -12.90 15.15
C PRO A 268 12.85 -13.06 15.59
N THR A 269 13.31 -14.30 15.68
CA THR A 269 14.72 -14.62 16.00
C THR A 269 15.34 -15.49 14.92
N GLY A 270 16.68 -15.53 14.91
CA GLY A 270 17.42 -16.34 13.94
C GLY A 270 17.32 -15.82 12.52
N LEU A 271 17.17 -14.50 12.34
CA LEU A 271 17.30 -13.89 11.01
C LEU A 271 18.71 -14.16 10.49
N GLN A 272 18.81 -14.69 9.27
CA GLN A 272 20.07 -15.02 8.61
C GLN A 272 19.98 -14.82 7.08
N ILE A 273 21.13 -14.57 6.46
CA ILE A 273 21.29 -14.56 4.99
C ILE A 273 21.42 -15.99 4.50
N ILE A 274 20.66 -16.37 3.47
CA ILE A 274 20.72 -17.70 2.84
C ILE A 274 21.54 -17.65 1.55
N ALA A 275 21.36 -16.60 0.75
CA ALA A 275 22.03 -16.44 -0.55
C ALA A 275 22.12 -14.97 -0.95
N THR A 276 23.09 -14.66 -1.82
CA THR A 276 23.29 -13.34 -2.42
C THR A 276 23.64 -13.49 -3.89
N THR A 277 23.05 -12.66 -4.75
CA THR A 277 23.46 -12.49 -6.16
C THR A 277 24.02 -11.09 -6.37
N ASP A 278 24.23 -10.70 -7.63
CA ASP A 278 24.55 -9.33 -8.02
C ASP A 278 23.42 -8.36 -7.69
N ASN A 279 22.18 -8.81 -7.65
CA ASN A 279 21.00 -7.94 -7.52
C ASN A 279 19.94 -8.45 -6.52
N SER A 280 20.26 -9.45 -5.70
CA SER A 280 19.31 -9.97 -4.71
C SER A 280 19.97 -10.50 -3.44
N VAL A 281 19.19 -10.52 -2.36
CA VAL A 281 19.55 -11.12 -1.07
C VAL A 281 18.37 -11.96 -0.58
N SER A 282 18.61 -13.24 -0.28
CA SER A 282 17.63 -14.15 0.31
C SER A 282 17.83 -14.29 1.81
N LEU A 283 16.73 -14.23 2.57
CA LEU A 283 16.69 -14.22 4.03
C LEU A 283 15.84 -15.39 4.56
N SER A 284 16.18 -15.92 5.74
CA SER A 284 15.29 -16.78 6.54
C SER A 284 15.28 -16.38 8.01
N TRP A 285 14.21 -16.73 8.72
CA TRP A 285 14.06 -16.56 10.16
C TRP A 285 13.25 -17.71 10.77
N LYS A 286 13.16 -17.79 12.10
CA LYS A 286 12.33 -18.79 12.79
C LYS A 286 10.85 -18.41 12.78
N GLN A 287 9.98 -19.41 12.64
CA GLN A 287 8.53 -19.21 12.71
C GLN A 287 8.08 -18.83 14.14
N ILE A 288 7.15 -17.88 14.21
CA ILE A 288 6.35 -17.54 15.38
C ILE A 288 4.91 -17.99 15.12
N SER A 289 4.40 -18.88 15.98
CA SER A 289 3.08 -19.51 15.79
C SER A 289 1.91 -18.53 15.92
N SER A 290 2.06 -17.46 16.69
CA SER A 290 1.06 -16.40 16.85
C SER A 290 1.10 -15.34 15.74
N ALA A 291 2.05 -15.43 14.81
CA ALA A 291 2.18 -14.47 13.70
C ALA A 291 1.19 -14.78 12.59
N SER A 292 0.46 -13.75 12.14
CA SER A 292 -0.32 -13.79 10.89
C SER A 292 0.57 -13.57 9.66
N GLY A 293 1.79 -13.07 9.85
CA GLY A 293 2.80 -12.93 8.80
C GLY A 293 4.01 -12.12 9.30
N TYR A 294 4.86 -11.70 8.36
CA TYR A 294 6.08 -10.93 8.64
C TYR A 294 6.27 -9.78 7.67
N ASN A 295 6.92 -8.72 8.15
CA ASN A 295 7.44 -7.63 7.33
C ASN A 295 8.97 -7.57 7.44
N VAL A 296 9.62 -7.38 6.30
CA VAL A 296 11.08 -7.25 6.18
C VAL A 296 11.42 -5.79 5.97
N TYR A 297 12.46 -5.33 6.64
CA TYR A 297 12.96 -3.97 6.56
C TYR A 297 14.39 -3.96 6.03
N ARG A 298 14.64 -3.21 4.96
CA ARG A 298 15.94 -2.95 4.34
C ARG A 298 16.38 -1.53 4.66
N ASN A 299 17.55 -1.37 5.28
CA ASN A 299 18.11 -0.07 5.68
C ASN A 299 17.11 0.81 6.46
N GLY A 300 16.27 0.18 7.29
CA GLY A 300 15.22 0.84 8.08
C GLY A 300 13.89 1.08 7.36
N GLY A 301 13.80 0.94 6.04
CA GLY A 301 12.57 1.05 5.26
C GLY A 301 11.94 -0.32 4.98
N LYS A 302 10.60 -0.40 4.88
CA LYS A 302 9.91 -1.66 4.55
C LYS A 302 10.26 -2.12 3.13
N ALA A 303 10.64 -3.39 2.97
CA ALA A 303 11.11 -3.98 1.71
C ALA A 303 10.02 -4.79 0.97
N ASN A 304 9.09 -5.41 1.70
CA ASN A 304 7.97 -6.16 1.13
C ASN A 304 6.71 -5.29 0.97
N GLY A 305 5.87 -5.62 -0.02
CA GLY A 305 4.53 -5.03 -0.16
C GLY A 305 3.54 -5.67 0.82
N GLU A 306 3.05 -6.85 0.45
CA GLU A 306 2.15 -7.68 1.26
C GLU A 306 2.88 -8.43 2.37
N ILE A 307 2.14 -8.78 3.43
CA ILE A 307 2.68 -9.58 4.53
C ILE A 307 3.18 -10.94 4.05
N ILE A 308 4.34 -11.37 4.54
CA ILE A 308 4.94 -12.64 4.17
C ILE A 308 4.38 -13.70 5.11
N SER A 309 3.67 -14.70 4.58
CA SER A 309 3.12 -15.82 5.38
C SER A 309 4.17 -16.88 5.72
N GLY A 310 5.23 -17.00 4.91
CA GLY A 310 6.35 -17.90 5.13
C GLY A 310 7.44 -17.32 6.04
N THR A 311 8.53 -18.07 6.18
CA THR A 311 9.71 -17.69 6.98
C THR A 311 10.94 -17.36 6.13
N THR A 312 10.72 -17.06 4.85
CA THR A 312 11.77 -16.69 3.90
C THR A 312 11.32 -15.52 3.04
N PHE A 313 12.29 -14.73 2.58
CA PHE A 313 12.06 -13.61 1.68
C PHE A 313 13.30 -13.34 0.82
N THR A 314 13.11 -13.13 -0.47
CA THR A 314 14.17 -12.68 -1.38
C THR A 314 13.90 -11.25 -1.78
N ASP A 315 14.78 -10.35 -1.37
CA ASP A 315 14.77 -8.96 -1.81
C ASP A 315 15.51 -8.85 -3.14
N ASN A 316 14.78 -8.47 -4.20
CA ASN A 316 15.28 -8.42 -5.57
C ASN A 316 15.52 -6.96 -6.02
N ASN A 317 16.12 -6.80 -7.21
CA ASN A 317 16.38 -5.50 -7.83
C ASN A 317 17.27 -4.58 -6.96
N LEU A 318 18.21 -5.19 -6.24
CA LEU A 318 19.22 -4.48 -5.47
C LEU A 318 20.34 -3.98 -6.39
N ASN A 319 21.00 -2.90 -5.99
CA ASN A 319 22.16 -2.39 -6.69
C ASN A 319 23.33 -3.38 -6.54
N SER A 320 24.07 -3.55 -7.63
CA SER A 320 25.25 -4.42 -7.66
C SER A 320 26.38 -3.89 -6.78
N GLY A 321 27.12 -4.81 -6.14
CA GLY A 321 28.25 -4.50 -5.25
C GLY A 321 27.90 -3.68 -4.01
N THR A 322 26.63 -3.60 -3.62
CA THR A 322 26.12 -2.70 -2.58
C THR A 322 25.77 -3.45 -1.31
N THR A 323 26.11 -2.87 -0.15
CA THR A 323 25.82 -3.43 1.17
C THR A 323 24.45 -2.98 1.67
N TYR A 324 23.66 -3.93 2.18
CA TYR A 324 22.33 -3.73 2.73
C TYR A 324 22.21 -4.36 4.12
N THR A 325 21.42 -3.74 4.98
CA THR A 325 21.12 -4.22 6.34
C THR A 325 19.64 -4.57 6.44
N PHE A 326 19.33 -5.72 7.05
CA PHE A 326 17.99 -6.26 7.15
C PHE A 326 17.57 -6.55 8.59
N THR A 327 16.28 -6.37 8.86
CA THR A 327 15.57 -6.82 10.07
C THR A 327 14.17 -7.32 9.71
N VAL A 328 13.58 -8.17 10.53
CA VAL A 328 12.21 -8.68 10.33
C VAL A 328 11.36 -8.42 11.56
N LYS A 329 10.08 -8.14 11.35
CA LYS A 329 9.06 -8.03 12.40
C LYS A 329 7.92 -8.98 12.11
N ALA A 330 7.36 -9.59 13.15
CA ALA A 330 6.15 -10.38 13.06
C ALA A 330 4.92 -9.46 13.10
N VAL A 331 3.85 -9.87 12.42
CA VAL A 331 2.57 -9.16 12.34
C VAL A 331 1.53 -9.99 13.07
N SER A 332 0.81 -9.39 14.01
CA SER A 332 -0.29 -10.02 14.75
C SER A 332 -1.56 -10.10 13.90
N SER A 333 -2.57 -10.85 14.39
CA SER A 333 -3.90 -10.92 13.77
C SER A 333 -4.66 -9.58 13.77
N SER A 334 -4.26 -8.64 14.64
CA SER A 334 -4.77 -7.27 14.67
C SER A 334 -3.99 -6.30 13.77
N GLY A 335 -2.99 -6.79 13.03
CA GLY A 335 -2.14 -5.99 12.15
C GLY A 335 -1.00 -5.25 12.85
N GLY A 336 -0.84 -5.41 14.16
CA GLY A 336 0.25 -4.80 14.92
C GLY A 336 1.58 -5.52 14.71
N GLU A 337 2.69 -4.79 14.69
CA GLU A 337 4.03 -5.38 14.54
C GLU A 337 4.72 -5.63 15.90
N SER A 338 5.55 -6.68 15.95
CA SER A 338 6.50 -6.93 17.04
C SER A 338 7.65 -5.91 17.08
N GLY A 339 8.53 -6.07 18.07
CA GLY A 339 9.90 -5.56 17.96
C GLY A 339 10.66 -6.17 16.78
N ALA A 340 11.75 -5.52 16.36
CA ALA A 340 12.61 -6.03 15.29
C ALA A 340 13.44 -7.24 15.76
N SER A 341 13.72 -8.15 14.82
CA SER A 341 14.68 -9.25 15.00
C SER A 341 16.11 -8.76 15.22
N ASN A 342 17.05 -9.70 15.40
CA ASN A 342 18.46 -9.43 15.17
C ASN A 342 18.67 -8.86 13.75
N SER A 343 19.67 -7.99 13.59
CA SER A 343 20.02 -7.41 12.31
C SER A 343 21.07 -8.25 11.58
N VAL A 344 20.98 -8.32 10.26
CA VAL A 344 21.97 -8.99 9.39
C VAL A 344 22.36 -8.06 8.24
N THR A 345 23.60 -8.17 7.79
CA THR A 345 24.15 -7.35 6.71
C THR A 345 24.66 -8.26 5.59
N ALA A 346 24.33 -7.93 4.34
CA ALA A 346 24.79 -8.62 3.15
C ALA A 346 25.26 -7.61 2.11
N LYS A 347 26.29 -7.97 1.34
CA LYS A 347 26.72 -7.23 0.15
C LYS A 347 26.33 -8.05 -1.08
N THR A 348 25.65 -7.44 -2.05
CA THR A 348 25.46 -8.07 -3.36
C THR A 348 26.83 -8.31 -4.01
N THR A 349 26.95 -9.38 -4.79
CA THR A 349 28.27 -9.90 -5.22
C THR A 349 29.07 -8.89 -6.04
N GLY A 350 28.41 -7.98 -6.76
CA GLY A 350 29.10 -7.11 -7.73
C GLY A 350 29.26 -7.75 -9.10
N GLU A 351 29.06 -9.07 -9.19
CA GLU A 351 29.34 -9.88 -10.37
C GLU A 351 28.08 -10.61 -10.81
N PRO A 352 27.60 -10.37 -12.05
CA PRO A 352 26.47 -11.10 -12.61
C PRO A 352 26.69 -12.61 -12.53
N PRO A 353 25.62 -13.43 -12.48
CA PRO A 353 25.76 -14.88 -12.45
C PRO A 353 26.62 -15.38 -13.61
N ALA A 354 27.59 -16.27 -13.35
CA ALA A 354 28.40 -16.86 -14.40
C ALA A 354 27.50 -17.59 -15.42
N VAL A 355 27.62 -17.21 -16.70
CA VAL A 355 26.85 -17.80 -17.82
C VAL A 355 27.81 -18.64 -18.66
N GLY A 356 27.42 -19.86 -19.03
CA GLY A 356 28.26 -20.74 -19.83
C GLY A 356 28.49 -20.21 -21.25
N THR A 357 29.67 -20.41 -21.83
CA THR A 357 29.97 -19.95 -23.20
C THR A 357 29.50 -20.98 -24.24
N PRO A 358 28.80 -20.58 -25.32
CA PRO A 358 28.49 -21.47 -26.43
C PRO A 358 29.76 -22.05 -27.06
N SER A 359 29.79 -23.37 -27.24
CA SER A 359 30.93 -24.09 -27.83
C SER A 359 30.59 -24.65 -29.21
N ALA A 360 31.62 -24.99 -29.98
CA ALA A 360 31.50 -25.63 -31.30
C ALA A 360 30.65 -24.80 -32.28
N LEU A 361 30.87 -23.48 -32.30
CA LEU A 361 30.31 -22.65 -33.36
C LEU A 361 30.90 -23.11 -34.69
N THR A 362 30.03 -23.37 -35.66
CA THR A 362 30.38 -23.85 -36.99
C THR A 362 29.48 -23.22 -38.05
N VAL A 363 30.01 -23.11 -39.27
CA VAL A 363 29.25 -22.74 -40.47
C VAL A 363 28.76 -24.03 -41.11
N THR A 364 27.44 -24.16 -41.31
CA THR A 364 26.83 -25.38 -41.87
C THR A 364 26.36 -25.22 -43.31
N ASP A 365 26.12 -23.99 -43.76
CA ASP A 365 25.74 -23.69 -45.14
C ASP A 365 26.10 -22.25 -45.53
N THR A 366 26.38 -22.03 -46.81
CA THR A 366 26.72 -20.71 -47.38
C THR A 366 26.14 -20.57 -48.78
N THR A 367 25.41 -19.47 -49.02
CA THR A 367 24.94 -19.09 -50.36
C THR A 367 25.66 -17.82 -50.83
N SER A 368 25.23 -17.23 -51.95
CA SER A 368 25.78 -15.94 -52.37
C SER A 368 25.32 -14.77 -51.51
N ASN A 369 24.28 -14.94 -50.69
CA ASN A 369 23.74 -13.86 -49.85
C ASN A 369 23.38 -14.29 -48.42
N SER A 370 23.81 -15.47 -47.98
CA SER A 370 23.52 -15.96 -46.64
C SER A 370 24.60 -16.91 -46.08
N VAL A 371 24.68 -16.98 -44.75
CA VAL A 371 25.53 -17.89 -43.99
C VAL A 371 24.69 -18.51 -42.87
N THR A 372 24.69 -19.84 -42.75
CA THR A 372 24.01 -20.57 -41.66
C THR A 372 25.01 -21.06 -40.63
N LEU A 373 24.74 -20.73 -39.37
CA LEU A 373 25.55 -21.03 -38.19
C LEU A 373 24.86 -22.06 -37.29
N LYS A 374 25.65 -22.90 -36.62
CA LYS A 374 25.18 -23.84 -35.58
C LYS A 374 26.19 -23.93 -34.43
N TRP A 375 25.70 -24.07 -33.20
CA TRP A 375 26.49 -24.22 -31.97
C TRP A 375 25.84 -25.20 -30.98
N ASN A 376 26.55 -25.54 -29.90
CA ASN A 376 26.00 -26.38 -28.83
C ASN A 376 25.14 -25.57 -27.85
N SER A 377 24.09 -26.19 -27.29
CA SER A 377 23.26 -25.55 -26.27
C SER A 377 24.00 -25.37 -24.94
N VAL A 378 23.78 -24.24 -24.29
CA VAL A 378 24.16 -23.95 -22.90
C VAL A 378 22.93 -24.10 -22.00
N SER A 379 23.08 -24.71 -20.82
CA SER A 379 21.98 -24.87 -19.85
C SER A 379 21.62 -23.55 -19.17
N ASP A 380 20.36 -23.38 -18.79
CA ASP A 380 19.83 -22.24 -18.03
C ASP A 380 20.03 -20.85 -18.69
N VAL A 381 20.13 -20.78 -20.02
CA VAL A 381 20.20 -19.52 -20.78
C VAL A 381 18.87 -19.24 -21.47
N THR A 382 18.52 -17.95 -21.60
CA THR A 382 17.28 -17.47 -22.22
C THR A 382 17.44 -17.33 -23.74
N THR A 383 18.56 -16.79 -24.20
CA THR A 383 18.86 -16.53 -25.63
C THR A 383 20.36 -16.59 -25.91
N TYR A 384 20.71 -16.54 -27.19
CA TYR A 384 22.07 -16.38 -27.71
C TYR A 384 22.18 -15.09 -28.51
N ASN A 385 23.21 -14.28 -28.29
CA ASN A 385 23.52 -13.13 -29.14
C ASN A 385 24.45 -13.57 -30.28
N ILE A 386 24.13 -13.15 -31.51
CA ILE A 386 24.94 -13.43 -32.70
C ILE A 386 25.70 -12.17 -33.05
N TYR A 387 27.00 -12.32 -33.26
CA TYR A 387 27.90 -11.26 -33.67
C TYR A 387 28.43 -11.51 -35.07
N ARG A 388 28.45 -10.47 -35.92
CA ARG A 388 29.06 -10.47 -37.25
C ARG A 388 30.06 -9.33 -37.32
N ASN A 389 31.31 -9.65 -37.67
CA ASN A 389 32.42 -8.69 -37.75
C ASN A 389 32.58 -7.86 -36.46
N GLY A 390 32.31 -8.46 -35.30
CA GLY A 390 32.37 -7.82 -33.99
C GLY A 390 31.06 -7.22 -33.49
N ASP A 391 30.12 -6.86 -34.38
CA ASP A 391 28.87 -6.20 -34.03
C ASP A 391 27.72 -7.19 -33.80
N LYS A 392 26.86 -6.91 -32.81
CA LYS A 392 25.68 -7.72 -32.54
C LYS A 392 24.65 -7.56 -33.66
N VAL A 393 24.31 -8.67 -34.32
CA VAL A 393 23.29 -8.70 -35.38
C VAL A 393 21.90 -8.94 -34.80
N THR A 394 21.76 -9.95 -33.93
CA THR A 394 20.46 -10.34 -33.39
C THR A 394 20.60 -11.19 -32.12
N SER A 395 19.47 -11.60 -31.53
CA SER A 395 19.41 -12.61 -30.48
C SER A 395 18.39 -13.69 -30.86
N VAL A 396 18.72 -14.97 -30.62
CA VAL A 396 17.84 -16.11 -30.93
C VAL A 396 17.75 -17.08 -29.75
N SER A 397 16.67 -17.84 -29.65
CA SER A 397 16.53 -18.91 -28.64
C SER A 397 16.97 -20.29 -29.14
N SER A 398 17.12 -20.46 -30.45
CA SER A 398 17.63 -21.68 -31.08
C SER A 398 19.15 -21.80 -30.99
N THR A 399 19.69 -22.99 -31.27
CA THR A 399 21.14 -23.22 -31.39
C THR A 399 21.63 -23.16 -32.84
N SER A 400 20.90 -22.44 -33.69
CA SER A 400 21.25 -22.17 -35.08
C SER A 400 20.66 -20.83 -35.53
N TYR A 401 21.33 -20.20 -36.49
CA TYR A 401 20.89 -18.94 -37.09
C TYR A 401 21.38 -18.82 -38.53
N THR A 402 20.50 -18.38 -39.44
CA THR A 402 20.88 -18.05 -40.82
C THR A 402 20.90 -16.54 -40.97
N ASP A 403 22.09 -16.00 -41.19
CA ASP A 403 22.27 -14.59 -41.55
C ASP A 403 22.04 -14.42 -43.04
N THR A 404 21.24 -13.43 -43.44
CA THR A 404 20.77 -13.23 -44.82
C THR A 404 20.96 -11.78 -45.27
N GLY A 405 20.94 -11.54 -46.58
CA GLY A 405 21.14 -10.20 -47.13
C GLY A 405 22.61 -9.78 -47.15
N LEU A 406 23.52 -10.75 -47.17
CA LEU A 406 24.96 -10.54 -47.25
C LEU A 406 25.37 -10.23 -48.69
N ASN A 407 26.44 -9.44 -48.85
CA ASN A 407 27.09 -9.26 -50.14
C ASN A 407 27.77 -10.57 -50.58
N SER A 408 27.75 -10.87 -51.88
CA SER A 408 28.42 -12.03 -52.47
C SER A 408 29.94 -11.89 -52.48
N ALA A 409 30.65 -13.03 -52.54
CA ALA A 409 32.12 -13.10 -52.51
C ALA A 409 32.78 -12.28 -51.39
N THR A 410 32.15 -12.23 -50.21
CA THR A 410 32.59 -11.40 -49.08
C THR A 410 32.81 -12.26 -47.84
N ASP A 411 33.90 -12.00 -47.13
CA ASP A 411 34.22 -12.66 -45.86
C ASP A 411 33.46 -12.03 -44.69
N TYR A 412 32.91 -12.88 -43.83
CA TYR A 412 32.26 -12.49 -42.58
C TYR A 412 32.78 -13.36 -41.43
N GLN A 413 33.07 -12.73 -40.30
CA GLN A 413 33.49 -13.39 -39.06
C GLN A 413 32.31 -13.44 -38.10
N TYR A 414 32.06 -14.61 -37.50
CA TYR A 414 30.94 -14.83 -36.59
C TYR A 414 31.38 -15.36 -35.24
N GLN A 415 30.70 -14.87 -34.20
CA GLN A 415 30.79 -15.35 -32.83
C GLN A 415 29.41 -15.39 -32.19
N VAL A 416 29.25 -16.21 -31.15
CA VAL A 416 27.99 -16.34 -30.40
C VAL A 416 28.26 -16.30 -28.90
N SER A 417 27.46 -15.55 -28.14
CA SER A 417 27.42 -15.60 -26.67
C SER A 417 26.04 -16.06 -26.21
N SER A 418 25.90 -16.39 -24.92
CA SER A 418 24.60 -16.74 -24.33
C SER A 418 24.19 -15.77 -23.22
N ILE A 419 22.88 -15.66 -23.00
CA ILE A 419 22.27 -14.69 -22.09
C ILE A 419 21.46 -15.37 -21.01
N LYS A 420 21.68 -15.01 -19.73
CA LYS A 420 20.85 -15.43 -18.59
C LYS A 420 20.46 -14.21 -17.77
N GLY A 421 19.20 -13.81 -17.82
CA GLY A 421 18.75 -12.55 -17.22
C GLY A 421 19.46 -11.35 -17.87
N SER A 422 20.19 -10.56 -17.09
CA SER A 422 21.02 -9.45 -17.57
C SER A 422 22.48 -9.83 -17.85
N ALA A 423 22.88 -11.08 -17.58
CA ALA A 423 24.26 -11.53 -17.75
C ALA A 423 24.50 -12.11 -19.15
N GLU A 424 25.65 -11.76 -19.74
CA GLU A 424 26.14 -12.29 -21.02
C GLU A 424 27.44 -13.05 -20.79
N SER A 425 27.59 -14.22 -21.44
CA SER A 425 28.84 -15.00 -21.38
C SER A 425 29.92 -14.44 -22.31
N GLU A 426 31.15 -14.93 -22.13
CA GLU A 426 32.20 -14.77 -23.14
C GLU A 426 31.75 -15.28 -24.51
N LYS A 427 32.28 -14.70 -25.58
CA LYS A 427 31.98 -15.11 -26.96
C LYS A 427 32.61 -16.48 -27.27
N SER A 428 31.95 -17.26 -28.11
CA SER A 428 32.42 -18.56 -28.61
C SER A 428 33.73 -18.45 -29.38
N ASN A 429 34.25 -19.60 -29.83
CA ASN A 429 35.22 -19.62 -30.94
C ASN A 429 34.68 -18.82 -32.13
N GLU A 430 35.56 -18.11 -32.82
CA GLU A 430 35.24 -17.38 -34.04
C GLU A 430 35.25 -18.32 -35.25
N VAL A 431 34.34 -18.10 -36.19
CA VAL A 431 34.32 -18.78 -37.49
C VAL A 431 34.26 -17.76 -38.62
N THR A 432 34.99 -18.02 -39.69
CA THR A 432 34.94 -17.21 -40.92
C THR A 432 34.14 -17.93 -42.00
N ALA A 433 33.25 -17.21 -42.67
CA ALA A 433 32.51 -17.69 -43.83
C ALA A 433 32.64 -16.70 -45.00
N THR A 434 32.98 -17.21 -46.18
CA THR A 434 32.96 -16.45 -47.43
C THR A 434 31.66 -16.75 -48.16
N THR A 435 30.83 -15.74 -48.42
CA THR A 435 29.65 -15.93 -49.28
C THR A 435 30.08 -16.32 -50.68
N LEU A 436 29.27 -17.15 -51.35
CA LEU A 436 29.56 -17.55 -52.72
C LEU A 436 29.45 -16.34 -53.67
N THR A 437 30.07 -16.43 -54.83
CA THR A 437 29.82 -15.46 -55.91
C THR A 437 28.36 -15.53 -56.34
N ASP A 438 27.74 -14.38 -56.63
CA ASP A 438 26.39 -14.37 -57.19
C ASP A 438 26.34 -15.14 -58.49
N LYS A 439 25.48 -16.16 -58.50
CA LYS A 439 25.28 -17.01 -59.65
C LYS A 439 24.36 -16.28 -60.64
N MET A 440 24.96 -15.62 -61.64
CA MET A 440 24.19 -14.95 -62.69
C MET A 440 23.62 -15.98 -63.68
N CYS A 441 22.42 -16.49 -63.39
CA CYS A 441 21.67 -17.36 -64.30
C CYS A 441 20.61 -16.59 -65.09
N TYR A 442 20.45 -16.95 -66.35
CA TYR A 442 19.50 -16.36 -67.27
C TYR A 442 18.61 -17.49 -67.80
N ASN A 443 17.30 -17.42 -67.56
CA ASN A 443 16.34 -18.33 -68.18
C ASN A 443 15.66 -17.62 -69.34
N ASP A 444 16.03 -17.98 -70.56
CA ASP A 444 15.52 -17.31 -71.75
C ASP A 444 15.42 -18.27 -72.95
N ASN A 445 14.81 -17.82 -74.04
CA ASN A 445 14.80 -18.61 -75.28
C ASN A 445 16.16 -18.55 -75.99
N ASN A 446 16.41 -19.54 -76.86
CA ASN A 446 17.69 -19.67 -77.59
C ASN A 446 18.03 -18.41 -78.40
N VAL A 447 17.03 -17.72 -78.96
CA VAL A 447 17.22 -16.47 -79.72
C VAL A 447 17.77 -15.36 -78.82
N ASN A 448 17.18 -15.16 -77.66
CA ASN A 448 17.60 -14.12 -76.71
C ASN A 448 18.94 -14.43 -76.05
N HIS A 449 19.26 -15.70 -75.82
CA HIS A 449 20.59 -16.10 -75.35
C HIS A 449 21.69 -15.75 -76.35
N VAL A 450 21.44 -16.00 -77.65
CA VAL A 450 22.38 -15.63 -78.71
C VAL A 450 22.48 -14.12 -78.86
N ALA A 451 21.35 -13.41 -78.86
CA ALA A 451 21.31 -11.94 -78.97
C ALA A 451 22.08 -11.25 -77.83
N ALA A 452 22.05 -11.83 -76.63
CA ALA A 452 22.76 -11.32 -75.47
C ALA A 452 24.18 -11.91 -75.29
N LEU A 453 24.73 -12.57 -76.32
CA LEU A 453 26.07 -13.15 -76.34
C LEU A 453 26.32 -14.17 -75.21
N ARG A 454 25.27 -14.87 -74.77
CA ARG A 454 25.34 -15.99 -73.81
C ARG A 454 25.46 -17.35 -74.50
N ALA A 455 25.14 -17.41 -75.79
CA ALA A 455 25.15 -18.59 -76.64
C ALA A 455 25.52 -18.22 -78.09
N TYR A 456 25.81 -19.21 -78.93
CA TYR A 456 26.07 -19.02 -80.36
C TYR A 456 25.35 -20.10 -81.20
N VAL A 457 25.15 -19.83 -82.50
CA VAL A 457 24.46 -20.73 -83.42
C VAL A 457 25.44 -21.41 -84.37
N SER A 458 25.27 -22.72 -84.57
CA SER A 458 26.00 -23.49 -85.59
C SER A 458 25.11 -24.59 -86.18
N PHE A 459 25.05 -24.69 -87.51
CA PHE A 459 24.23 -25.68 -88.25
C PHE A 459 22.75 -25.79 -87.78
N GLY A 460 22.14 -24.67 -87.38
CA GLY A 460 20.74 -24.63 -86.92
C GLY A 460 20.52 -24.98 -85.44
N TYR A 461 21.57 -25.36 -84.71
CA TYR A 461 21.54 -25.61 -83.26
C TYR A 461 22.18 -24.44 -82.50
N THR A 462 21.74 -24.25 -81.26
CA THR A 462 22.26 -23.22 -80.34
C THR A 462 23.14 -23.89 -79.28
N PHE A 463 24.27 -23.29 -78.96
CA PHE A 463 25.24 -23.81 -77.99
C PHE A 463 25.60 -22.73 -76.97
N ALA A 464 25.68 -23.10 -75.70
CA ALA A 464 26.09 -22.17 -74.64
C ALA A 464 27.54 -21.69 -74.87
N LEU A 465 27.77 -20.38 -74.73
CA LEU A 465 29.08 -19.77 -75.00
C LEU A 465 30.12 -20.30 -74.00
N GLY A 466 31.24 -20.82 -74.50
CA GLY A 466 32.36 -21.34 -73.71
C GLY A 466 32.25 -22.81 -73.33
N SER A 467 31.07 -23.28 -72.88
CA SER A 467 30.89 -24.70 -72.53
C SER A 467 30.52 -25.58 -73.71
N ASN A 468 29.99 -24.98 -74.78
CA ASN A 468 29.49 -25.64 -75.99
C ASN A 468 28.39 -26.68 -75.70
N GLN A 469 27.69 -26.57 -74.58
CA GLN A 469 26.55 -27.45 -74.28
C GLN A 469 25.40 -27.14 -75.25
N ASN A 470 24.85 -28.19 -75.86
CA ASN A 470 23.78 -28.07 -76.85
C ASN A 470 22.46 -27.65 -76.18
N MET A 471 21.89 -26.53 -76.64
CA MET A 471 20.63 -25.95 -76.17
C MET A 471 19.45 -26.29 -77.09
N GLY A 472 19.67 -27.13 -78.11
CA GLY A 472 18.67 -27.52 -79.10
C GLY A 472 18.59 -26.59 -80.31
N LEU A 473 17.52 -26.70 -81.09
CA LEU A 473 17.32 -25.91 -82.30
C LEU A 473 17.25 -24.40 -82.00
N TYR A 474 17.75 -23.57 -82.91
CA TYR A 474 17.59 -22.12 -82.83
C TYR A 474 16.13 -21.73 -83.09
N ASN A 475 15.34 -21.57 -82.03
CA ASN A 475 13.94 -21.18 -82.10
C ASN A 475 13.49 -20.46 -80.80
N ILE A 476 12.37 -19.74 -80.87
CA ILE A 476 11.84 -18.94 -79.76
C ILE A 476 11.11 -19.76 -78.68
N PHE A 477 10.87 -21.05 -78.92
CA PHE A 477 10.10 -21.92 -78.02
C PHE A 477 10.99 -22.68 -77.03
N GLN A 478 12.23 -22.99 -77.40
CA GLN A 478 13.18 -23.64 -76.51
C GLN A 478 13.79 -22.63 -75.54
N LYS A 479 13.50 -22.82 -74.25
CA LYS A 479 14.10 -22.05 -73.15
C LYS A 479 15.18 -22.86 -72.47
N THR A 480 16.26 -22.21 -72.09
CA THR A 480 17.37 -22.83 -71.37
C THR A 480 17.78 -21.91 -70.24
N ASN A 481 18.19 -22.49 -69.11
CA ASN A 481 18.76 -21.73 -68.02
C ASN A 481 20.29 -21.76 -68.14
N LEU A 482 20.90 -20.62 -68.49
CA LEU A 482 22.35 -20.48 -68.61
C LEU A 482 22.91 -19.70 -67.44
N CYS A 483 23.83 -20.32 -66.70
CA CYS A 483 24.54 -19.70 -65.60
C CYS A 483 25.96 -19.29 -66.02
N LYS A 484 26.29 -18.00 -65.83
CA LYS A 484 27.63 -17.46 -66.09
C LYS A 484 28.60 -18.01 -65.04
N LYS A 485 29.70 -18.61 -65.49
CA LYS A 485 30.82 -19.09 -64.65
C LYS A 485 32.08 -18.23 -64.80
N SER A 486 32.25 -17.57 -65.95
CA SER A 486 33.26 -16.54 -66.19
C SER A 486 32.82 -15.63 -67.35
N GLU A 487 33.63 -14.64 -67.73
CA GLU A 487 33.31 -13.68 -68.80
C GLU A 487 32.89 -14.35 -70.12
N TYR A 488 33.48 -15.51 -70.43
CA TYR A 488 33.25 -16.25 -71.68
C TYR A 488 32.77 -17.69 -71.46
N LEU A 489 32.28 -18.03 -70.27
CA LEU A 489 31.80 -19.37 -69.94
C LEU A 489 30.40 -19.33 -69.34
N TYR A 490 29.45 -19.92 -70.05
CA TYR A 490 28.08 -20.18 -69.63
C TYR A 490 27.81 -21.67 -69.67
N VAL A 491 27.17 -22.20 -68.63
CA VAL A 491 26.76 -23.62 -68.55
C VAL A 491 25.25 -23.74 -68.39
N ILE A 492 24.69 -24.79 -68.98
CA ILE A 492 23.29 -25.20 -68.79
C ILE A 492 23.17 -25.81 -67.40
N GLU A 493 22.17 -25.35 -66.63
CA GLU A 493 21.83 -25.90 -65.32
C GLU A 493 20.34 -26.14 -65.11
#